data_AF-A0A8B6H0F0-F1
#
_entry.id   AF-A0A8B6H0F0-F1
#
_cell.length_a   1.000
_cell.length_b   1.000
_cell.length_c   1.000
_cell.angle_alpha   90.00
_cell.angle_beta   90.00
_cell.angle_gamma   90.00
#
_symmetry.space_group_name_H-M   'P 1'
#
loop_
_entity.id
_entity.type
_entity.pdbx_description
1 polymer ?
#
loop_
_entity_poly.entity_id
_entity_poly.type
_entity_poly.pdbx_seq_one_letter_code
_entity_poly.pdbx_strand_id
1 'polypeptide(L)'
;MRVALLLCCLTGLFARVTGLIDWAAAIAAAGSAASAVTSGASVLNGLLGGSGYSVACTVEVENWTKYPLIYPESYINGGIIQAPPVAVRPGQREQFVAHKTGNTATGTYGTASWLISSTNKRAVVMWSCPYSFDLHSNELGVGLTDKGVTQHKDWFQQMETGTSGSGLNFRRGEYYQHTKTISIKDSQFEVTGIMGTSHKAKARIIVRPFELNDLADSLKKQVEKVPIVG
;
A
#
# COMPACT_ATOMS: atom_id res chain seq x y z
N MET A 1 -56.24 -31.63 -16.69
CA MET A 1 -56.20 -31.54 -18.16
C MET A 1 -55.44 -30.27 -18.53
N ARG A 2 -54.26 -30.43 -19.16
CA ARG A 2 -53.43 -29.45 -19.92
C ARG A 2 -52.92 -28.21 -19.15
N VAL A 3 -51.64 -28.12 -18.75
CA VAL A 3 -50.40 -27.94 -19.56
C VAL A 3 -50.49 -26.71 -20.46
N ALA A 4 -49.85 -25.63 -20.06
CA ALA A 4 -49.36 -24.57 -20.94
C ALA A 4 -47.84 -24.48 -20.75
N LEU A 5 -47.14 -24.91 -21.78
CA LEU A 5 -45.71 -24.94 -21.92
C LEU A 5 -45.31 -23.74 -22.80
N LEU A 6 -44.13 -23.19 -22.51
CA LEU A 6 -43.15 -22.65 -23.46
C LEU A 6 -43.13 -21.13 -23.77
N LEU A 7 -41.94 -20.59 -23.43
CA LEU A 7 -41.04 -19.77 -24.25
C LEU A 7 -41.16 -18.24 -24.17
N CYS A 8 -40.24 -17.59 -23.45
CA CYS A 8 -39.49 -16.49 -24.06
C CYS A 8 -38.13 -16.24 -23.39
N CYS A 9 -37.11 -16.19 -24.24
CA CYS A 9 -35.76 -15.66 -24.07
C CYS A 9 -34.80 -16.30 -23.07
N LEU A 10 -34.06 -17.28 -23.62
CA LEU A 10 -32.60 -17.34 -23.46
C LEU A 10 -31.99 -15.94 -23.53
N THR A 11 -31.50 -15.44 -22.39
CA THR A 11 -30.20 -14.78 -22.34
C THR A 11 -29.39 -15.49 -21.27
N GLY A 12 -28.96 -16.71 -21.61
CA GLY A 12 -27.84 -17.33 -20.93
C GLY A 12 -26.59 -16.53 -21.22
N LEU A 13 -26.42 -15.40 -20.51
CA LEU A 13 -25.11 -14.80 -20.37
C LEU A 13 -24.39 -15.66 -19.35
N PHE A 14 -23.45 -16.46 -19.82
CA PHE A 14 -22.42 -17.05 -18.98
C PHE A 14 -21.80 -15.90 -18.17
N ALA A 15 -22.27 -15.71 -16.94
CA ALA A 15 -21.47 -15.07 -15.91
C ALA A 15 -20.29 -16.03 -15.71
N ARG A 16 -19.19 -15.80 -16.44
CA ARG A 16 -17.90 -16.22 -15.92
C ARG A 16 -17.84 -15.58 -14.54
N VAL A 17 -17.89 -16.40 -13.50
CA VAL A 17 -17.43 -16.00 -12.17
C VAL A 17 -15.94 -15.74 -12.34
N THR A 18 -15.59 -14.57 -12.86
CA THR A 18 -14.25 -14.03 -12.76
C THR A 18 -14.11 -13.73 -11.28
N GLY A 19 -13.25 -14.47 -10.57
CA GLY A 19 -12.97 -14.33 -9.13
C GLY A 19 -12.30 -13.02 -8.74
N LEU A 20 -12.61 -11.95 -9.47
CA LEU A 20 -12.18 -10.59 -9.25
C LEU A 20 -12.98 -10.02 -8.09
N ILE A 21 -12.27 -9.61 -7.05
CA ILE A 21 -12.87 -8.99 -5.88
C ILE A 21 -13.33 -7.57 -6.26
N ASP A 22 -14.62 -7.26 -6.11
CA ASP A 22 -15.08 -5.87 -6.07
C ASP A 22 -14.66 -5.26 -4.73
N TRP A 23 -13.51 -4.60 -4.76
CA TRP A 23 -12.93 -3.98 -3.57
C TRP A 23 -13.75 -2.84 -3.00
N ALA A 24 -14.71 -2.25 -3.75
CA ALA A 24 -15.62 -1.23 -3.23
C ALA A 24 -16.73 -1.86 -2.36
N ALA A 25 -17.27 -3.00 -2.77
CA ALA A 25 -18.20 -3.79 -1.95
C ALA A 25 -17.48 -4.52 -0.80
N ALA A 26 -16.23 -4.92 -1.00
CA ALA A 26 -15.39 -5.53 0.03
C ALA A 26 -14.92 -4.53 1.11
N ILE A 27 -15.30 -3.26 1.10
CA ILE A 27 -14.88 -2.28 2.14
C ILE A 27 -15.49 -2.63 3.52
N ALA A 28 -16.68 -3.22 3.56
CA ALA A 28 -17.22 -3.82 4.79
C ALA A 28 -16.40 -5.05 5.24
N ALA A 29 -15.90 -5.84 4.27
CA ALA A 29 -14.93 -6.91 4.49
C ALA A 29 -13.53 -6.38 4.86
N ALA A 30 -13.16 -5.17 4.45
CA ALA A 30 -11.84 -4.59 4.68
C ALA A 30 -11.65 -4.24 6.16
N GLY A 31 -12.74 -3.93 6.88
CA GLY A 31 -12.72 -3.80 8.34
C GLY A 31 -12.44 -5.11 9.07
N SER A 32 -13.03 -6.23 8.63
CA SER A 32 -12.78 -7.58 9.19
C SER A 32 -11.51 -8.25 8.65
N ALA A 33 -11.07 -7.88 7.46
CA ALA A 33 -9.80 -8.32 6.87
C ALA A 33 -8.62 -7.58 7.50
N ALA A 34 -8.73 -6.26 7.75
CA ALA A 34 -7.69 -5.50 8.44
C ALA A 34 -7.41 -6.04 9.86
N SER A 35 -8.44 -6.54 10.57
CA SER A 35 -8.24 -7.16 11.89
C SER A 35 -7.61 -8.55 11.83
N ALA A 36 -7.62 -9.21 10.67
CA ALA A 36 -6.89 -10.46 10.44
C ALA A 36 -5.43 -10.25 9.99
N VAL A 37 -5.02 -9.00 9.71
CA VAL A 37 -3.62 -8.65 9.49
C VAL A 37 -2.89 -8.63 10.82
N THR A 38 -1.94 -9.54 11.01
CA THR A 38 -1.18 -9.65 12.26
C THR A 38 0.03 -8.72 12.26
N SER A 39 0.39 -8.18 13.43
CA SER A 39 1.60 -7.38 13.58
C SER A 39 2.85 -8.25 13.55
N GLY A 40 3.79 -7.89 12.70
CA GLY A 40 5.13 -8.44 12.69
C GLY A 40 6.04 -7.79 13.73
N ALA A 41 7.31 -8.19 13.74
CA ALA A 41 8.24 -7.87 14.82
C ALA A 41 8.54 -6.37 14.91
N SER A 42 8.63 -5.65 13.80
CA SER A 42 8.94 -4.21 13.80
C SER A 42 7.81 -3.39 14.42
N VAL A 43 6.56 -3.86 14.31
CA VAL A 43 5.38 -3.24 14.93
C VAL A 43 5.32 -3.59 16.41
N LEU A 44 5.52 -4.87 16.76
CA LEU A 44 5.46 -5.35 18.14
C LEU A 44 6.55 -4.78 19.04
N ASN A 45 7.74 -4.54 18.48
CA ASN A 45 8.84 -3.91 19.20
C ASN A 45 8.59 -2.42 19.50
N GLY A 46 7.44 -1.88 19.10
CA GLY A 46 6.96 -0.59 19.57
C GLY A 46 7.91 0.57 19.24
N LEU A 47 8.54 0.52 18.05
CA LEU A 47 9.42 1.59 17.59
C LEU A 47 8.71 2.92 17.78
N LEU A 48 9.20 3.71 18.73
CA LEU A 48 8.61 4.98 19.10
C LEU A 48 8.84 5.93 17.93
N GLY A 49 7.84 6.07 17.05
CA GLY A 49 7.93 6.76 15.75
C GLY A 49 8.65 8.11 15.80
N GLY A 50 9.97 8.09 15.61
CA GLY A 50 10.86 9.25 15.71
C GLY A 50 10.80 9.97 17.05
N SER A 51 10.62 9.25 18.17
CA SER A 51 10.61 9.86 19.51
C SER A 51 11.86 10.70 19.73
N GLY A 52 11.67 11.97 20.10
CA GLY A 52 12.75 12.94 20.28
C GLY A 52 12.97 13.89 19.09
N TYR A 53 12.33 13.64 17.94
CA TYR A 53 12.42 14.51 16.77
C TYR A 53 11.11 15.26 16.52
N SER A 54 11.24 16.51 16.04
CA SER A 54 10.08 17.36 15.73
C SER A 54 9.36 16.94 14.44
N VAL A 55 10.08 16.29 13.52
CA VAL A 55 9.55 15.76 12.26
C VAL A 55 9.91 14.29 12.14
N ALA A 56 8.92 13.44 11.96
CA ALA A 56 9.05 12.00 11.81
C ALA A 56 7.93 11.42 10.94
N CYS A 57 8.25 10.34 10.23
CA CYS A 57 7.30 9.56 9.47
C CYS A 57 7.40 8.10 9.89
N THR A 58 6.31 7.55 10.42
CA THR A 58 6.15 6.10 10.62
C THR A 58 5.32 5.57 9.48
N VAL A 59 5.83 4.60 8.74
CA VAL A 59 5.12 4.00 7.62
C VAL A 59 4.85 2.55 7.96
N GLU A 60 3.58 2.19 8.10
CA GLU A 60 3.12 0.81 8.26
C GLU A 60 2.75 0.25 6.89
N VAL A 61 3.22 -0.95 6.59
CA VAL A 61 2.99 -1.66 5.33
C VAL A 61 2.32 -2.99 5.63
N GLU A 62 1.14 -3.19 5.06
CA GLU A 62 0.37 -4.41 5.16
C GLU A 62 0.48 -5.21 3.87
N ASN A 63 0.81 -6.49 4.00
CA ASN A 63 0.83 -7.42 2.88
C ASN A 63 -0.44 -8.29 2.91
N TRP A 64 -1.39 -7.98 2.04
CA TRP A 64 -2.63 -8.74 1.92
C TRP A 64 -2.52 -9.87 0.90
N THR A 65 -1.41 -9.92 0.17
CA THR A 65 -1.17 -10.96 -0.84
C THR A 65 -0.64 -12.23 -0.19
N LYS A 66 -0.76 -13.37 -0.88
CA LYS A 66 -0.07 -14.62 -0.53
C LYS A 66 1.43 -14.56 -0.80
N TYR A 67 1.88 -13.56 -1.54
CA TYR A 67 3.27 -13.39 -1.94
C TYR A 67 4.00 -12.58 -0.87
N PRO A 68 5.07 -13.11 -0.26
CA PRO A 68 5.87 -12.31 0.66
C PRO A 68 6.42 -11.05 -0.02
N LEU A 69 6.42 -9.92 0.69
CA LEU A 69 7.11 -8.70 0.30
C LEU A 69 8.57 -8.82 0.78
N ILE A 70 9.49 -9.07 -0.13
CA ILE A 70 10.88 -9.44 0.17
C ILE A 70 11.87 -8.43 -0.39
N TYR A 71 13.14 -8.56 0.02
CA TYR A 71 14.25 -7.68 -0.37
C TYR A 71 13.89 -6.20 -0.20
N PRO A 72 13.55 -5.77 1.02
CA PRO A 72 13.25 -4.36 1.27
C PRO A 72 14.45 -3.50 0.91
N GLU A 73 14.19 -2.43 0.17
CA GLU A 73 15.19 -1.42 -0.17
C GLU A 73 14.65 -0.06 0.26
N SER A 74 15.52 0.79 0.81
CA SER A 74 15.19 2.18 1.09
C SER A 74 16.29 3.12 0.67
N TYR A 75 15.88 4.27 0.15
CA TYR A 75 16.75 5.38 -0.23
C TYR A 75 16.29 6.62 0.54
N ILE A 76 17.21 7.23 1.28
CA ILE A 76 16.95 8.45 2.04
C ILE A 76 17.52 9.64 1.26
N ASN A 77 16.65 10.58 0.89
CA ASN A 77 17.04 11.80 0.20
C ASN A 77 17.22 12.95 1.20
N GLY A 78 16.55 12.90 2.34
CA GLY A 78 16.80 13.79 3.48
C GLY A 78 16.28 13.21 4.80
N GLY A 79 16.98 13.52 5.89
CA GLY A 79 16.73 12.95 7.21
C GLY A 79 17.49 11.63 7.44
N ILE A 80 16.98 10.80 8.35
CA ILE A 80 17.61 9.55 8.82
C ILE A 80 16.52 8.48 8.93
N ILE A 81 16.85 7.26 8.48
CA ILE A 81 16.03 6.07 8.73
C ILE A 81 16.47 5.49 10.08
N GLN A 82 15.63 5.67 11.11
CA GLN A 82 15.90 5.14 12.46
C GLN A 82 15.62 3.63 12.54
N ALA A 83 14.55 3.20 11.87
CA ALA A 83 14.22 1.79 11.75
C ALA A 83 13.99 1.47 10.27
N PRO A 84 14.82 0.61 9.66
CA PRO A 84 14.73 0.32 8.24
C PRO A 84 13.52 -0.55 7.91
N PRO A 85 13.03 -0.50 6.65
CA PRO A 85 12.01 -1.43 6.20
C PRO A 85 12.49 -2.87 6.26
N VAL A 86 11.60 -3.76 6.66
CA VAL A 86 11.83 -5.21 6.73
C VAL A 86 10.90 -5.95 5.77
N ALA A 87 11.18 -7.22 5.52
CA ALA A 87 10.30 -8.07 4.71
C ALA A 87 8.92 -8.23 5.40
N VAL A 88 7.84 -8.23 4.63
CA VAL A 88 6.46 -8.34 5.16
C VAL A 88 5.84 -9.65 4.69
N ARG A 89 5.58 -10.55 5.64
CA ARG A 89 4.97 -11.85 5.32
C ARG A 89 3.51 -11.72 4.91
N PRO A 90 2.95 -12.70 4.18
CA PRO A 90 1.54 -12.74 3.84
C PRO A 90 0.63 -12.58 5.06
N GLY A 91 -0.36 -11.69 4.97
CA GLY A 91 -1.32 -11.43 6.05
C GLY A 91 -0.71 -10.75 7.27
N GLN A 92 0.46 -10.13 7.14
CA GLN A 92 1.12 -9.39 8.21
C GLN A 92 1.31 -7.92 7.86
N ARG A 93 1.61 -7.14 8.90
CA ARG A 93 2.05 -5.76 8.78
C ARG A 93 3.36 -5.51 9.51
N GLU A 94 4.23 -4.74 8.88
CA GLU A 94 5.49 -4.27 9.44
C GLU A 94 5.54 -2.74 9.32
N GLN A 95 6.43 -2.10 10.07
CA GLN A 95 6.62 -0.65 10.01
C GLN A 95 8.10 -0.30 9.87
N PHE A 96 8.34 0.88 9.29
CA PHE A 96 9.63 1.54 9.32
C PHE A 96 9.47 2.98 9.76
N VAL A 97 10.57 3.58 10.24
CA VAL A 97 10.55 4.90 10.86
C VAL A 97 11.69 5.73 10.31
N ALA A 98 11.36 6.91 9.79
CA ALA A 98 12.32 7.94 9.40
C ALA A 98 12.03 9.25 10.15
N HIS A 99 13.06 10.06 10.37
CA HIS A 99 12.95 11.36 11.02
C HIS A 99 13.94 12.36 10.44
N LYS A 100 13.74 13.64 10.73
CA LYS A 100 14.70 14.68 10.34
C LYS A 100 16.06 14.48 10.98
N THR A 101 17.10 15.05 10.39
CA THR A 101 18.38 15.20 11.05
C THR A 101 18.22 16.06 12.32
N GLY A 102 18.90 15.70 13.41
CA GLY A 102 18.84 16.46 14.66
C GLY A 102 19.37 17.88 14.45
N ASN A 103 18.77 18.86 15.15
CA ASN A 103 19.21 20.27 15.15
C ASN A 103 19.23 20.98 13.77
N THR A 104 18.58 20.45 12.75
CA THR A 104 18.44 21.10 11.42
C THR A 104 17.02 21.60 11.18
N ALA A 105 16.82 22.61 10.32
CA ALA A 105 15.49 23.01 9.87
C ALA A 105 15.03 22.20 8.64
N THR A 106 15.24 20.88 8.66
CA THR A 106 14.92 19.98 7.54
C THR A 106 13.86 18.95 7.93
N GLY A 107 13.21 18.40 6.91
CA GLY A 107 12.24 17.31 7.05
C GLY A 107 12.87 15.92 6.97
N THR A 108 12.04 14.93 6.66
CA THR A 108 12.46 13.59 6.21
C THR A 108 11.74 13.19 4.94
N TYR A 109 12.48 12.68 3.96
CA TYR A 109 11.92 12.30 2.67
C TYR A 109 12.80 11.26 1.97
N GLY A 110 12.16 10.36 1.24
CA GLY A 110 12.82 9.22 0.60
C GLY A 110 11.84 8.21 0.02
N THR A 111 12.37 7.05 -0.35
CA THR A 111 11.59 5.91 -0.84
C THR A 111 11.91 4.62 -0.12
N ALA A 112 10.92 3.73 -0.04
CA ALA A 112 11.05 2.35 0.39
C ALA A 112 10.33 1.46 -0.61
N SER A 113 10.83 0.25 -0.83
CA SER A 113 10.20 -0.68 -1.77
C SER A 113 10.42 -2.13 -1.38
N TRP A 114 9.54 -2.99 -1.89
CA TRP A 114 9.62 -4.43 -1.69
C TRP A 114 9.37 -5.16 -2.99
N LEU A 115 10.16 -6.19 -3.27
CA LEU A 115 9.86 -7.15 -4.32
C LEU A 115 8.67 -8.01 -3.89
N ILE A 116 7.63 -8.05 -4.71
CA ILE A 116 6.51 -8.98 -4.53
C ILE A 116 6.99 -10.34 -5.04
N SER A 117 7.20 -11.30 -4.14
CA SER A 117 7.84 -12.59 -4.46
C SER A 117 7.20 -13.28 -5.67
N SER A 118 8.03 -13.86 -6.54
CA SER A 118 7.61 -14.61 -7.74
C SER A 118 6.92 -13.80 -8.84
N THR A 119 6.89 -12.45 -8.74
CA THR A 119 6.26 -11.58 -9.76
C THR A 119 7.26 -10.75 -10.56
N ASN A 120 8.48 -10.57 -10.05
CA ASN A 120 9.47 -9.60 -10.55
C ASN A 120 8.95 -8.15 -10.62
N LYS A 121 8.02 -7.78 -9.73
CA LYS A 121 7.50 -6.42 -9.56
C LYS A 121 7.82 -5.92 -8.16
N ARG A 122 7.93 -4.60 -8.00
CA ARG A 122 8.10 -3.96 -6.70
C ARG A 122 6.93 -3.06 -6.37
N ALA A 123 6.47 -3.15 -5.12
CA ALA A 123 5.66 -2.10 -4.52
C ALA A 123 6.61 -1.01 -4.00
N VAL A 124 6.35 0.24 -4.34
CA VAL A 124 7.19 1.39 -4.02
C VAL A 124 6.37 2.40 -3.22
N VAL A 125 6.98 2.97 -2.18
CA VAL A 125 6.41 4.00 -1.33
C VAL A 125 7.37 5.18 -1.30
N MET A 126 6.85 6.38 -1.50
CA MET A 126 7.56 7.64 -1.29
C MET A 126 6.95 8.34 -0.09
N TRP A 127 7.78 8.87 0.81
CA TRP A 127 7.32 9.81 1.84
C TRP A 127 8.08 11.12 1.72
N SER A 128 7.39 12.21 2.05
CA SER A 128 8.00 13.50 2.31
C SER A 128 7.27 14.18 3.46
N CYS A 129 8.00 14.51 4.52
CA CYS A 129 7.49 15.24 5.68
C CYS A 129 8.39 16.46 5.90
N PRO A 130 7.95 17.67 5.51
CA PRO A 130 8.75 18.88 5.64
C PRO A 130 8.86 19.39 7.08
N TYR A 131 9.81 20.29 7.30
CA TYR A 131 9.99 20.98 8.59
C TYR A 131 8.97 22.10 8.81
N SER A 132 8.71 22.92 7.79
CA SER A 132 7.71 23.98 7.83
C SER A 132 6.53 23.61 6.93
N PHE A 133 5.32 23.88 7.43
CA PHE A 133 4.10 23.78 6.64
C PHE A 133 3.65 25.10 6.01
N ASP A 134 4.44 26.16 6.13
CA ASP A 134 4.10 27.47 5.54
C ASP A 134 4.18 27.43 4.01
N LEU A 135 5.06 26.59 3.46
CA LEU A 135 5.33 26.46 2.01
C LEU A 135 5.25 25.02 1.50
N HIS A 136 5.11 24.04 2.39
CA HIS A 136 5.15 22.63 2.05
C HIS A 136 4.10 21.84 2.82
N SER A 137 3.79 20.66 2.32
CA SER A 137 2.83 19.75 2.94
C SER A 137 3.45 18.36 3.04
N ASN A 138 2.88 17.48 3.86
CA ASN A 138 3.26 16.08 3.78
C ASN A 138 2.88 15.53 2.40
N GLU A 139 3.71 14.66 1.84
CA GLU A 139 3.43 13.96 0.59
C GLU A 139 3.64 12.47 0.74
N LEU A 140 2.71 11.70 0.19
CA LEU A 140 2.80 10.26 0.06
C LEU A 140 2.73 9.89 -1.40
N GLY A 141 3.61 8.99 -1.83
CA GLY A 141 3.52 8.32 -3.11
C GLY A 141 3.37 6.81 -2.92
N VAL A 142 2.54 6.18 -3.74
CA VAL A 142 2.48 4.72 -3.88
C VAL A 142 2.69 4.32 -5.33
N GLY A 143 3.42 3.25 -5.55
CA GLY A 143 3.85 2.82 -6.88
C GLY A 143 3.91 1.31 -7.04
N LEU A 144 3.80 0.88 -8.29
CA LEU A 144 4.05 -0.47 -8.76
C LEU A 144 5.00 -0.41 -9.95
N THR A 145 6.06 -1.22 -9.91
CA THR A 145 6.95 -1.34 -11.05
C THR A 145 6.39 -2.29 -12.12
N ASP A 146 6.78 -2.05 -13.35
CA ASP A 146 6.66 -2.98 -14.44
C ASP A 146 7.50 -4.23 -14.15
N LYS A 147 7.07 -5.36 -14.71
CA LYS A 147 7.74 -6.64 -14.50
C LYS A 147 9.19 -6.55 -15.01
N GLY A 148 10.14 -6.93 -14.17
CA GLY A 148 11.58 -6.90 -14.47
C GLY A 148 12.29 -5.64 -13.96
N VAL A 149 11.55 -4.57 -13.65
CA VAL A 149 12.11 -3.37 -13.02
C VAL A 149 12.21 -3.61 -11.51
N THR A 150 13.38 -4.09 -11.08
CA THR A 150 13.63 -4.56 -9.70
C THR A 150 14.70 -3.76 -8.95
N GLN A 151 15.38 -2.84 -9.61
CA GLN A 151 16.37 -1.93 -9.02
C GLN A 151 16.23 -0.56 -9.67
N HIS A 152 16.16 0.50 -8.87
CA HIS A 152 16.31 1.88 -9.36
C HIS A 152 16.61 2.84 -8.21
N LYS A 153 17.40 3.90 -8.46
CA LYS A 153 17.87 4.83 -7.41
C LYS A 153 17.17 6.19 -7.42
N ASP A 154 16.35 6.49 -8.44
CA ASP A 154 15.76 7.83 -8.63
C ASP A 154 14.23 7.88 -8.48
N TRP A 155 13.62 6.87 -7.86
CA TRP A 155 12.16 6.85 -7.67
C TRP A 155 11.65 8.03 -6.85
N PHE A 156 12.43 8.55 -5.89
CA PHE A 156 12.02 9.71 -5.11
C PHE A 156 11.76 10.91 -6.03
N GLN A 157 12.77 11.32 -6.80
CA GLN A 157 12.67 12.47 -7.71
C GLN A 157 11.56 12.28 -8.75
N GLN A 158 11.41 11.06 -9.28
CA GLN A 158 10.34 10.76 -10.24
C GLN A 158 8.96 10.92 -9.63
N MET A 159 8.74 10.37 -8.42
CA MET A 159 7.45 10.43 -7.74
C MET A 159 7.13 11.86 -7.26
N GLU A 160 8.13 12.60 -6.78
CA GLU A 160 8.01 13.98 -6.32
C GLU A 160 7.67 14.94 -7.48
N THR A 161 8.44 14.86 -8.58
CA THR A 161 8.25 15.74 -9.74
C THR A 161 7.08 15.32 -10.64
N GLY A 162 6.56 14.10 -10.48
CA GLY A 162 5.53 13.55 -11.35
C GLY A 162 6.07 13.05 -12.70
N THR A 163 7.38 12.86 -12.83
CA THR A 163 8.01 12.44 -14.10
C THR A 163 7.82 10.94 -14.33
N SER A 164 7.35 10.58 -15.53
CA SER A 164 7.25 9.18 -15.99
C SER A 164 8.52 8.76 -16.72
N GLY A 165 8.87 7.46 -16.73
CA GLY A 165 9.93 6.96 -17.63
C GLY A 165 10.84 5.83 -17.14
N SER A 166 10.57 5.22 -15.98
CA SER A 166 11.42 4.16 -15.41
C SER A 166 10.75 2.79 -15.28
N GLY A 167 9.58 2.62 -15.90
CA GLY A 167 8.71 1.48 -15.63
C GLY A 167 8.18 1.48 -14.19
N LEU A 168 8.06 2.65 -13.55
CA LEU A 168 7.32 2.84 -12.31
C LEU A 168 6.01 3.56 -12.61
N ASN A 169 4.88 2.90 -12.33
CA ASN A 169 3.57 3.53 -12.31
C ASN A 169 3.25 3.95 -10.88
N PHE A 170 2.83 5.20 -10.68
CA PHE A 170 2.59 5.71 -9.33
C PHE A 170 1.45 6.71 -9.23
N ARG A 171 0.98 6.91 -8.00
CA ARG A 171 0.13 8.04 -7.61
C ARG A 171 0.78 8.75 -6.43
N ARG A 172 0.68 10.07 -6.42
CA ARG A 172 1.11 10.94 -5.32
C ARG A 172 -0.09 11.70 -4.75
N GLY A 173 -0.09 11.89 -3.44
CA GLY A 173 -1.05 12.70 -2.71
C GLY A 173 -0.34 13.68 -1.78
N GLU A 174 -0.94 14.86 -1.65
CA GLU A 174 -0.56 15.88 -0.68
C GLU A 174 -1.50 15.80 0.54
N TYR A 175 -0.94 16.02 1.73
CA TYR A 175 -1.59 15.82 3.04
C TYR A 175 -1.27 17.00 3.97
N TYR A 176 -2.15 18.02 3.95
CA TYR A 176 -2.03 19.21 4.80
C TYR A 176 -3.24 19.42 5.71
N GLN A 177 -4.42 19.68 5.15
CA GLN A 177 -5.65 19.86 5.93
C GLN A 177 -6.56 18.64 5.89
N HIS A 178 -6.37 17.79 4.88
CA HIS A 178 -7.22 16.64 4.63
C HIS A 178 -6.38 15.40 4.39
N THR A 179 -6.96 14.26 4.74
CA THR A 179 -6.40 12.95 4.38
C THR A 179 -7.19 12.40 3.21
N LYS A 180 -6.50 11.80 2.25
CA LYS A 180 -7.11 11.10 1.13
C LYS A 180 -6.39 9.78 0.88
N THR A 181 -7.16 8.79 0.50
CA THR A 181 -6.59 7.52 0.05
C THR A 181 -6.12 7.68 -1.40
N ILE A 182 -4.86 7.36 -1.66
CA ILE A 182 -4.30 7.23 -3.01
C ILE A 182 -4.17 5.76 -3.35
N SER A 183 -4.37 5.41 -4.63
CA SER A 183 -4.25 4.02 -5.09
C SER A 183 -3.69 3.95 -6.51
N ILE A 184 -2.81 2.99 -6.76
CA ILE A 184 -2.35 2.58 -8.08
C ILE A 184 -2.62 1.08 -8.25
N LYS A 185 -3.01 0.68 -9.46
CA LYS A 185 -3.30 -0.72 -9.78
C LYS A 185 -2.76 -1.11 -11.15
N ASP A 186 -2.43 -2.39 -11.28
CA ASP A 186 -2.24 -3.06 -12.57
C ASP A 186 -3.25 -4.22 -12.72
N SER A 187 -2.92 -5.26 -13.49
CA SER A 187 -3.78 -6.42 -13.67
C SER A 187 -3.73 -7.44 -12.53
N GLN A 188 -2.76 -7.35 -11.61
CA GLN A 188 -2.52 -8.35 -10.56
C GLN A 188 -2.64 -7.75 -9.15
N PHE A 189 -2.17 -6.53 -8.96
CA PHE A 189 -2.03 -5.90 -7.66
C PHE A 189 -2.58 -4.48 -7.64
N GLU A 190 -2.96 -4.08 -6.43
CA GLU A 190 -3.26 -2.71 -6.07
C GLU A 190 -2.42 -2.32 -4.85
N VAL A 191 -1.83 -1.12 -4.91
CA VAL A 191 -1.13 -0.51 -3.78
C VAL A 191 -1.89 0.74 -3.39
N THR A 192 -2.37 0.75 -2.15
CA THR A 192 -3.14 1.84 -1.56
C THR A 192 -2.34 2.52 -0.46
N GLY A 193 -2.46 3.84 -0.32
CA GLY A 193 -1.77 4.62 0.69
C GLY A 193 -2.64 5.73 1.29
N ILE A 194 -2.43 6.02 2.56
CA ILE A 194 -2.97 7.19 3.25
C ILE A 194 -1.93 7.68 4.27
N MET A 195 -1.86 8.99 4.49
CA MET A 195 -0.91 9.63 5.40
C MET A 195 -1.61 10.65 6.30
N GLY A 196 -1.12 10.80 7.52
CA GLY A 196 -1.50 11.89 8.42
C GLY A 196 -0.89 13.24 8.01
N THR A 197 -1.46 14.31 8.54
CA THR A 197 -1.11 15.69 8.17
C THR A 197 -0.17 16.41 9.14
N SER A 198 0.22 15.75 10.25
CA SER A 198 1.10 16.35 11.26
C SER A 198 2.58 16.15 10.93
N HIS A 199 3.47 16.88 11.60
CA HIS A 199 4.92 16.66 11.50
C HIS A 199 5.37 15.29 12.01
N LYS A 200 4.55 14.62 12.85
CA LYS A 200 4.77 13.22 13.27
C LYS A 200 3.79 12.33 12.51
N ALA A 201 3.99 12.28 11.21
CA ALA A 201 3.09 11.61 10.28
C ALA A 201 3.10 10.10 10.50
N LYS A 202 1.93 9.50 10.35
CA LYS A 202 1.76 8.06 10.21
C LYS A 202 1.18 7.80 8.82
N ALA A 203 1.84 6.95 8.05
CA ALA A 203 1.34 6.46 6.78
C ALA A 203 0.97 4.99 6.89
N ARG A 204 -0.11 4.60 6.22
CA ARG A 204 -0.55 3.21 6.11
C ARG A 204 -0.59 2.85 4.63
N ILE A 205 0.11 1.77 4.29
CA ILE A 205 0.24 1.24 2.94
C ILE A 205 -0.32 -0.17 2.91
N ILE A 206 -1.13 -0.48 1.90
CA ILE A 206 -1.71 -1.81 1.70
C ILE A 206 -1.33 -2.29 0.32
N VAL A 207 -0.68 -3.45 0.23
CA VAL A 207 -0.45 -4.18 -1.03
C VAL A 207 -1.42 -5.35 -1.09
N ARG A 208 -2.33 -5.35 -2.07
CA ARG A 208 -3.38 -6.37 -2.19
C ARG A 208 -3.50 -6.92 -3.61
N PRO A 209 -3.95 -8.19 -3.78
CA PRO A 209 -4.18 -8.79 -5.09
C PRO A 209 -5.61 -8.51 -5.59
N PHE A 210 -5.87 -8.74 -6.88
CA PHE A 210 -7.24 -8.75 -7.42
C PHE A 210 -7.96 -10.10 -7.28
N GLU A 211 -7.19 -11.18 -7.41
CA GLU A 211 -7.72 -12.54 -7.36
C GLU A 211 -7.76 -13.07 -5.93
N LEU A 212 -8.89 -13.67 -5.53
CA LEU A 212 -9.04 -14.26 -4.19
C LEU A 212 -7.99 -15.35 -3.92
N ASN A 213 -7.61 -16.12 -4.95
CA ASN A 213 -6.58 -17.15 -4.86
C ASN A 213 -5.19 -16.60 -4.55
N ASP A 214 -4.98 -15.31 -4.77
CA ASP A 214 -3.73 -14.60 -4.52
C ASP A 214 -3.74 -13.84 -3.20
N LEU A 215 -4.86 -13.84 -2.48
CA LEU A 215 -4.99 -13.27 -1.14
C LEU A 215 -4.27 -14.15 -0.10
N ALA A 216 -3.75 -13.54 0.95
CA ALA A 216 -3.19 -14.27 2.09
C ALA A 216 -4.26 -15.17 2.74
N ASP A 217 -3.88 -16.37 3.14
CA ASP A 217 -4.85 -17.37 3.66
C ASP A 217 -5.56 -16.92 4.95
N SER A 218 -4.90 -16.10 5.77
CA SER A 218 -5.53 -15.49 6.96
C SER A 218 -6.67 -14.54 6.58
N LEU A 219 -6.59 -13.90 5.42
CA LEU A 219 -7.57 -12.93 4.93
C LEU A 219 -8.68 -13.58 4.10
N LYS A 220 -8.39 -14.67 3.37
CA LYS A 220 -9.42 -15.42 2.60
C LYS A 220 -10.63 -15.80 3.46
N LYS A 221 -10.37 -16.32 4.67
CA LYS A 221 -11.41 -16.73 5.63
C LYS A 221 -12.30 -15.57 6.11
N GLN A 222 -11.84 -14.33 6.00
CA GLN A 222 -12.61 -13.14 6.38
C GLN A 222 -13.44 -12.62 5.19
N VAL A 223 -12.88 -12.71 3.98
CA VAL A 223 -13.54 -12.23 2.75
C VAL A 223 -14.65 -13.20 2.30
N GLU A 224 -14.48 -14.51 2.45
CA GLU A 224 -15.51 -15.52 2.13
C GLU A 224 -16.78 -15.42 3.01
N LYS A 225 -16.72 -14.72 4.14
CA LYS A 225 -17.88 -14.47 5.01
C LYS A 225 -18.77 -13.33 4.50
N VAL A 226 -18.38 -12.67 3.41
CA VAL A 226 -19.17 -11.58 2.81
C VAL A 226 -20.08 -12.15 1.73
N PRO A 227 -21.40 -11.91 1.81
CA PRO A 227 -22.31 -12.35 0.75
C PRO A 227 -21.90 -11.74 -0.58
N ILE A 228 -21.65 -12.57 -1.59
CA ILE A 228 -21.47 -12.10 -2.96
C ILE A 228 -22.83 -11.60 -3.44
N VAL A 229 -22.95 -10.30 -3.66
CA VAL A 229 -24.13 -9.72 -4.32
C VAL A 229 -24.00 -10.07 -5.80
N GLY A 230 -24.90 -10.93 -6.27
CA GLY A 230 -25.01 -11.35 -7.68
C GLY A 230 -25.72 -10.34 -8.55
#